data_AF-A0A920QW08-F1
#
_entry.id   AF-A0A920QW08-F1
#
_cell.length_a   1.000
_cell.length_b   1.000
_cell.length_c   1.000
_cell.angle_alpha   90.00
_cell.angle_beta   90.00
_cell.angle_gamma   90.00
#
_symmetry.space_group_name_H-M   'P 1'
#
loop_
_entity.id
_entity.type
_entity.pdbx_description
1 polymer ?
#
loop_
_entity_poly.entity_id
_entity_poly.type
_entity_poly.pdbx_seq_one_letter_code
_entity_poly.pdbx_strand_id
1 'polypeptide(L)'
;MNQMNNTNQFYNSIGVKKVINGASWLTKLGGSIMPSPVIKTMEEASKWFVDMDDLNQKAGEFIAKITGAEAGLVTAGAASGMVLQAAACIAGSDPYKINQFPKY
;
A
#
# COMPACT_ATOMS: atom_id res chain seq x y z
N MET A 1 -22.87 -32.84 13.19
CA MET A 1 -23.37 -31.46 13.44
C MET A 1 -22.27 -30.50 13.04
N ASN A 2 -22.41 -29.85 11.88
CA ASN A 2 -21.38 -28.99 11.29
C ASN A 2 -21.24 -27.70 12.11
N GLN A 3 -20.05 -27.48 12.67
CA GLN A 3 -19.61 -26.16 13.11
C GLN A 3 -19.53 -25.25 11.88
N MET A 4 -20.57 -24.44 11.63
CA MET A 4 -20.45 -23.34 10.68
C MET A 4 -19.48 -22.32 11.26
N ASN A 5 -18.24 -22.37 10.78
CA ASN A 5 -17.16 -21.45 11.10
C ASN A 5 -17.63 -20.00 11.09
N ASN A 6 -17.63 -19.38 12.26
CA ASN A 6 -18.14 -18.03 12.51
C ASN A 6 -17.14 -16.94 12.06
N THR A 7 -16.78 -16.90 10.78
CA THR A 7 -15.78 -15.97 10.21
C THR A 7 -16.36 -14.58 9.88
N ASN A 8 -17.37 -14.09 10.61
CA ASN A 8 -17.93 -12.75 10.36
C ASN A 8 -18.54 -12.00 11.54
N GLN A 9 -18.00 -12.11 12.75
CA GLN A 9 -18.58 -11.36 13.85
C GLN A 9 -18.48 -9.84 13.63
N PHE A 10 -17.39 -9.35 13.02
CA PHE A 10 -17.14 -7.91 12.89
C PHE A 10 -18.12 -7.18 11.94
N TYR A 11 -18.18 -7.53 10.65
CA TYR A 11 -19.07 -6.78 9.74
C TYR A 11 -20.56 -6.98 10.07
N ASN A 12 -20.92 -8.16 10.57
CA ASN A 12 -22.29 -8.42 11.04
C ASN A 12 -22.65 -7.57 12.27
N SER A 13 -21.72 -7.35 13.21
CA SER A 13 -22.01 -6.56 14.42
C SER A 13 -22.26 -5.08 14.11
N ILE A 14 -21.73 -4.57 12.99
CA ILE A 14 -21.98 -3.21 12.51
C ILE A 14 -23.05 -3.14 11.40
N GLY A 15 -23.79 -4.22 11.15
CA GLY A 15 -24.91 -4.24 10.19
C GLY A 15 -24.50 -4.25 8.71
N VAL A 16 -23.23 -4.50 8.39
CA VAL A 16 -22.72 -4.54 7.01
C VAL A 16 -22.79 -5.94 6.44
N LYS A 17 -23.49 -6.09 5.31
CA LYS A 17 -23.63 -7.39 4.61
C LYS A 17 -22.39 -7.70 3.78
N LYS A 18 -21.96 -8.97 3.84
CA LYS A 18 -20.93 -9.51 2.95
C LYS A 18 -21.44 -9.64 1.52
N VAL A 19 -20.51 -9.59 0.58
CA VAL A 19 -20.73 -9.89 -0.83
C VAL A 19 -19.68 -10.88 -1.33
N ILE A 20 -20.05 -11.68 -2.32
CA ILE A 20 -19.09 -12.49 -3.08
C ILE A 20 -18.63 -11.63 -4.26
N ASN A 21 -17.35 -11.30 -4.29
CA ASN A 21 -16.77 -10.51 -5.37
C ASN A 21 -16.22 -11.44 -6.46
N GLY A 22 -16.93 -11.53 -7.60
CA GLY A 22 -16.45 -12.19 -8.83
C GLY A 22 -15.94 -11.21 -9.89
N ALA A 23 -15.88 -9.92 -9.58
CA ALA A 23 -15.52 -8.84 -10.50
C ALA A 23 -14.07 -8.33 -10.29
N SER A 24 -13.16 -9.20 -9.83
CA SER A 24 -11.75 -8.87 -9.55
C SER A 24 -11.60 -7.76 -8.49
N TRP A 25 -10.65 -6.83 -8.63
CA TRP A 25 -10.32 -5.76 -7.65
C TRP A 25 -11.25 -4.53 -7.72
N LEU A 26 -12.56 -4.74 -7.58
CA LEU A 26 -13.55 -3.65 -7.65
C LEU A 26 -13.40 -2.65 -6.49
N THR A 27 -13.12 -1.38 -6.80
CA THR A 27 -12.92 -0.30 -5.81
C THR A 27 -14.11 -0.13 -4.86
N LYS A 28 -15.34 -0.26 -5.39
CA LYS A 28 -16.58 -0.19 -4.59
C LYS A 28 -16.63 -1.23 -3.47
N LEU A 29 -15.90 -2.35 -3.62
CA LEU A 29 -15.84 -3.45 -2.67
C LEU A 29 -14.53 -3.50 -1.87
N GLY A 30 -13.72 -2.43 -1.93
CA GLY A 30 -12.45 -2.36 -1.20
C GLY A 30 -11.28 -3.04 -1.90
N GLY A 31 -11.42 -3.41 -3.17
CA GLY A 31 -10.34 -4.03 -3.95
C GLY A 31 -10.18 -5.52 -3.67
N SER A 32 -8.96 -5.94 -3.34
CA SER A 32 -8.58 -7.35 -3.14
C SER A 32 -8.48 -7.71 -1.66
N ILE A 33 -8.74 -8.97 -1.33
CA ILE A 33 -8.48 -9.52 0.01
C ILE A 33 -7.00 -9.87 0.13
N MET A 34 -6.34 -9.37 1.18
CA MET A 34 -4.95 -9.70 1.46
C MET A 34 -4.79 -11.18 1.83
N PRO A 35 -3.80 -11.90 1.27
CA PRO A 35 -3.49 -13.27 1.68
C PRO A 35 -3.05 -13.34 3.15
N SER A 36 -3.36 -14.45 3.83
CA SER A 36 -2.99 -14.65 5.24
C SER A 36 -1.50 -14.45 5.56
N PRO A 37 -0.54 -14.84 4.71
CA PRO A 37 0.88 -14.55 4.95
C PRO A 37 1.17 -13.05 5.08
N VAL A 38 0.54 -12.20 4.26
CA VAL A 38 0.74 -10.75 4.28
C VAL A 38 0.25 -10.16 5.60
N ILE A 39 -0.95 -10.54 6.05
CA ILE A 39 -1.53 -10.06 7.31
C ILE A 39 -0.61 -10.41 8.50
N LYS A 40 -0.10 -11.64 8.55
CA LYS A 40 0.83 -12.07 9.60
C LYS A 40 2.14 -11.28 9.58
N THR A 41 2.68 -11.00 8.40
CA THR A 41 3.89 -10.18 8.27
C THR A 41 3.65 -8.73 8.70
N MET A 42 2.51 -8.14 8.36
CA MET A 42 2.14 -6.79 8.83
C MET A 42 2.02 -6.73 10.35
N GLU A 43 1.38 -7.74 10.95
CA GLU A 43 1.28 -7.86 12.42
C GLU A 43 2.67 -7.95 13.05
N GLU A 44 3.57 -8.76 12.49
CA GLU A 44 4.94 -8.87 13.01
C GLU A 44 5.73 -7.56 12.85
N ALA A 45 5.66 -6.93 11.67
CA ALA A 45 6.36 -5.66 11.41
C ALA A 45 5.89 -4.54 12.36
N SER A 46 4.63 -4.56 12.79
CA SER A 46 4.07 -3.53 13.69
C SER A 46 4.70 -3.47 15.09
N LYS A 47 5.50 -4.47 15.47
CA LYS A 47 6.12 -4.58 16.80
C LYS A 47 7.47 -3.89 16.91
N TRP A 48 7.97 -3.30 15.83
CA TRP A 48 9.34 -2.78 15.74
C TRP A 48 9.36 -1.35 15.20
N PHE A 49 10.26 -0.53 15.72
CA PHE A 49 10.61 0.74 15.09
C PHE A 49 11.73 0.51 14.07
N VAL A 50 11.63 1.17 12.92
CA VAL A 50 12.62 1.12 11.86
C VAL A 50 12.87 2.52 11.32
N ASP A 51 14.03 2.70 10.69
CA ASP A 51 14.26 3.86 9.84
C ASP A 51 13.39 3.70 8.57
N MET A 52 12.49 4.66 8.36
CA MET A 52 11.56 4.61 7.24
C MET A 52 12.24 4.88 5.90
N ASP A 53 13.35 5.60 5.88
CA ASP A 53 14.11 5.87 4.65
C ASP A 53 14.81 4.59 4.19
N ASP A 54 15.44 3.85 5.12
CA ASP A 54 16.05 2.54 4.80
C ASP A 54 15.00 1.51 4.35
N LEU A 55 13.84 1.45 5.02
CA LEU A 55 12.75 0.56 4.62
C LEU A 55 12.27 0.87 3.19
N ASN A 56 12.09 2.15 2.86
CA ASN A 56 11.68 2.55 1.51
C ASN A 56 12.76 2.24 0.47
N GLN A 57 14.04 2.45 0.80
CA GLN A 57 15.16 2.08 -0.07
C GLN A 57 15.16 0.58 -0.36
N LYS A 58 15.03 -0.27 0.66
CA LYS A 58 14.98 -1.73 0.48
C LYS A 58 13.76 -2.21 -0.29
N ALA A 59 12.60 -1.61 -0.04
CA ALA A 59 11.40 -1.89 -0.83
C ALA A 59 11.59 -1.49 -2.30
N GLY A 60 12.23 -0.34 -2.56
CA GLY A 60 12.56 0.15 -3.90
C GLY A 60 13.52 -0.76 -4.65
N GLU A 61 14.60 -1.21 -4.00
CA GLU A 61 15.55 -2.20 -4.55
C GLU A 61 14.82 -3.49 -4.97
N PHE A 62 13.91 -3.99 -4.11
CA PHE A 62 13.11 -5.18 -4.42
C PHE A 62 12.18 -4.96 -5.61
N ILE A 63 11.47 -3.83 -5.66
CA ILE A 63 10.57 -3.47 -6.78
C ILE A 63 11.36 -3.39 -8.08
N ALA A 64 12.50 -2.69 -8.10
CA ALA A 64 13.37 -2.59 -9.27
C ALA A 64 13.79 -3.99 -9.76
N LYS A 65 14.22 -4.86 -8.85
CA LYS A 65 14.63 -6.24 -9.16
C LYS A 65 13.52 -7.06 -9.83
N ILE A 66 12.28 -7.02 -9.31
CA ILE A 66 11.19 -7.85 -9.82
C ILE A 66 10.54 -7.28 -11.08
N THR A 67 10.63 -5.97 -11.29
CA THR A 67 10.03 -5.29 -12.45
C THR A 67 11.02 -5.11 -13.61
N GLY A 68 12.33 -5.17 -13.34
CA GLY A 68 13.37 -4.82 -14.30
C GLY A 68 13.57 -3.32 -14.50
N ALA A 69 12.95 -2.48 -13.67
CA ALA A 69 13.13 -1.03 -13.71
C ALA A 69 14.48 -0.61 -13.10
N GLU A 70 14.96 0.58 -13.45
CA GLU A 70 16.20 1.15 -12.91
C GLU A 70 16.09 1.48 -11.41
N ALA A 71 14.88 1.83 -10.94
CA ALA A 71 14.57 2.13 -9.56
C ALA A 71 13.09 1.85 -9.25
N GLY A 72 12.76 1.73 -7.97
CA GLY A 72 11.38 1.57 -7.48
C GLY A 72 11.12 2.44 -6.26
N LEU A 73 9.87 2.85 -6.07
CA LEU A 73 9.44 3.65 -4.91
C LEU A 73 8.04 3.20 -4.47
N VAL A 74 7.88 2.96 -3.16
CA VAL A 74 6.56 2.73 -2.56
C VAL A 74 5.91 4.07 -2.28
N THR A 75 4.63 4.21 -2.62
CA THR A 75 3.84 5.41 -2.35
C THR A 75 2.50 5.02 -1.74
N ALA A 76 1.76 5.99 -1.18
CA ALA A 76 0.45 5.74 -0.58
C ALA A 76 -0.60 5.20 -1.58
N GLY A 77 -0.37 5.39 -2.88
CA GLY A 77 -1.20 4.88 -3.97
C GLY A 77 -0.84 5.51 -5.31
N ALA A 78 -1.51 5.07 -6.38
CA ALA A 78 -1.22 5.52 -7.74
C ALA A 78 -1.33 7.05 -7.91
N ALA A 79 -2.33 7.68 -7.28
CA ALA A 79 -2.50 9.14 -7.32
C ALA A 79 -1.31 9.88 -6.70
N SER A 80 -0.82 9.43 -5.53
CA SER A 80 0.39 10.02 -4.94
C SER A 80 1.63 9.80 -5.81
N GLY A 81 1.74 8.64 -6.47
CA GLY A 81 2.81 8.37 -7.43
C GLY A 81 2.82 9.38 -8.57
N MET A 82 1.66 9.69 -9.15
CA MET A 82 1.54 10.71 -10.20
C MET A 82 1.94 12.11 -9.72
N VAL A 83 1.54 12.48 -8.49
CA VAL A 83 1.91 13.78 -7.91
C VAL A 83 3.42 13.87 -7.70
N LEU A 84 4.04 12.84 -7.11
CA LEU A 84 5.49 12.78 -6.90
C LEU A 84 6.25 12.80 -8.22
N GLN A 85 5.77 12.07 -9.24
CA GLN A 85 6.34 12.08 -10.58
C GLN A 85 6.32 13.50 -11.18
N ALA A 86 5.18 14.18 -11.15
CA ALA A 86 5.06 15.53 -11.65
C ALA A 86 5.99 16.50 -10.91
N ALA A 87 6.04 16.41 -9.57
CA ALA A 87 6.93 17.22 -8.74
C ALA A 87 8.41 16.97 -9.10
N ALA A 88 8.81 15.72 -9.30
CA ALA A 88 10.16 15.35 -9.72
C ALA A 88 10.53 15.92 -11.10
N CYS A 89 9.61 15.88 -12.07
CA CYS A 89 9.84 16.49 -13.38
C CYS A 89 9.98 18.03 -13.31
N ILE A 90 9.26 18.68 -12.40
CA ILE A 90 9.31 20.15 -12.21
C ILE A 90 10.57 20.60 -11.47
N ALA A 91 10.93 19.93 -10.37
CA ALA A 91 12.08 20.30 -9.55
C ALA A 91 13.41 19.79 -10.13
N GLY A 92 13.40 18.65 -10.83
CA GLY A 92 14.61 17.93 -11.20
C GLY A 92 15.41 17.53 -9.96
N SER A 93 16.74 17.71 -10.02
CA SER A 93 17.64 17.42 -8.90
C SER A 93 18.03 18.66 -8.08
N ASP A 94 17.34 19.78 -8.25
CA ASP A 94 17.62 21.03 -7.54
C ASP A 94 17.04 21.00 -6.11
N PRO A 95 17.88 20.93 -5.06
CA PRO A 95 17.40 20.84 -3.68
C PRO A 95 16.57 22.06 -3.26
N TYR A 96 16.86 23.24 -3.81
CA TYR A 96 16.10 24.45 -3.49
C TYR A 96 14.67 24.33 -4.01
N LYS A 97 14.47 23.80 -5.23
CA LYS A 97 13.12 23.56 -5.78
C LYS A 97 12.38 22.43 -5.07
N ILE A 98 13.07 21.35 -4.70
CA ILE A 98 12.47 20.23 -3.97
C ILE A 98 11.93 20.73 -2.61
N ASN A 99 12.73 21.51 -1.88
CA ASN A 99 12.33 22.06 -0.57
C ASN A 99 11.20 23.10 -0.64
N GLN A 100 10.81 23.56 -1.83
CA GLN A 100 9.63 24.42 -1.99
C GLN A 100 8.30 23.65 -2.02
N PHE A 101 8.32 22.31 -2.12
CA PHE A 101 7.10 21.51 -2.08
C PHE A 101 6.77 21.01 -0.66
N PRO A 102 5.47 20.88 -0.31
CA PRO A 102 4.31 21.52 -0.95
C PRO A 102 4.23 23.01 -0.59
N LYS A 103 3.83 23.86 -1.55
CA LYS A 103 3.54 25.28 -1.27
C LYS A 103 2.17 25.35 -0.60
N TYR A 104 2.13 25.72 0.67
CA TYR A 104 0.89 26.03 1.40
C TYR A 104 0.46 27.48 1.12
#